data_AF-A0A940PCB7-F1
#
_entry.id   AF-A0A940PCB7-F1
#
_cell.length_a   1.000
_cell.length_b   1.000
_cell.length_c   1.000
_cell.angle_alpha   90.00
_cell.angle_beta   90.00
_cell.angle_gamma   90.00
#
_symmetry.space_group_name_H-M   'P 1'
#
loop_
_entity.id
_entity.type
_entity.pdbx_description
1 polymer ?
#
loop_
_entity_poly.entity_id
_entity_poly.type
_entity_poly.pdbx_seq_one_letter_code
_entity_poly.pdbx_strand_id
1 'polypeptide(L)' 'MQHAIGVKEITFAPAERGGKDTVRANPNQVTRIIMKFGPYIGLYVWHCHILEHEDYEMMRPYIVIR' A
#
# COMPACT_ATOMS: atom_id res chain seq x y z
N MET A 1 -20.30 -4.06 -10.65
CA MET A 1 -21.33 -3.96 -9.61
C MET A 1 -21.01 -2.73 -8.80
N GLN A 2 -21.93 -1.78 -8.82
CA GLN A 2 -21.68 -0.34 -8.78
C GLN A 2 -22.10 0.21 -7.41
N HIS A 3 -21.40 1.25 -6.95
CA HIS A 3 -21.80 2.23 -5.90
C HIS A 3 -21.61 1.88 -4.41
N ALA A 4 -20.84 2.75 -3.71
CA ALA A 4 -21.35 3.64 -2.64
C ALA A 4 -20.31 3.96 -1.54
N ILE A 5 -19.26 4.71 -1.89
CA ILE A 5 -18.61 5.70 -1.01
C ILE A 5 -18.18 6.84 -1.94
N GLY A 6 -18.25 8.11 -1.53
CA GLY A 6 -17.92 9.29 -2.37
C GLY A 6 -16.45 9.42 -2.76
N VAL A 7 -15.78 8.32 -3.12
CA VAL A 7 -14.38 8.27 -3.53
C VAL A 7 -14.34 8.51 -5.03
N LYS A 8 -13.94 9.72 -5.42
CA LYS A 8 -13.58 10.02 -6.82
C LYS A 8 -12.38 9.15 -7.19
N GLU A 9 -12.55 8.24 -8.14
CA GLU A 9 -11.43 7.47 -8.69
C GLU A 9 -10.44 8.44 -9.38
N ILE A 10 -9.19 8.41 -8.93
CA ILE A 10 -8.10 9.20 -9.50
C ILE A 10 -7.26 8.27 -10.36
N THR A 11 -7.05 8.65 -11.62
CA THR A 11 -6.17 7.90 -12.53
C THR A 11 -4.72 8.06 -12.07
N PHE A 12 -4.01 6.93 -11.92
CA PHE A 12 -2.59 6.91 -11.58
C PHE A 12 -1.72 7.56 -12.68
N ALA A 13 -0.57 8.11 -12.29
CA ALA A 13 0.37 8.67 -13.25
C ALA A 13 0.92 7.57 -14.19
N PRO A 14 1.35 7.91 -15.43
CA PRO A 14 1.92 6.93 -16.36
C PRO A 14 3.04 6.06 -15.77
N ALA A 15 3.89 6.66 -14.92
CA ALA A 15 5.00 6.00 -14.24
C ALA A 15 4.58 5.13 -13.05
N GLU A 16 3.29 5.07 -12.70
CA GLU A 16 2.71 4.25 -11.63
C GLU A 16 1.98 3.01 -12.15
N ARG A 17 1.94 2.79 -13.47
CA ARG A 17 1.23 1.67 -14.11
C ARG A 17 1.98 0.33 -14.11
N GLY A 18 3.12 0.25 -13.41
CA GLY A 18 3.94 -0.95 -13.32
C GLY A 18 3.95 -1.56 -11.92
N GLY A 19 4.63 -2.70 -11.77
CA GLY A 19 4.90 -3.29 -10.46
C GLY A 19 5.75 -2.36 -9.60
N LYS A 20 5.32 -2.13 -8.36
CA LYS A 20 6.02 -1.29 -7.37
C LYS A 20 5.96 -1.94 -6.01
N ASP A 21 6.97 -1.66 -5.20
CA ASP A 21 7.01 -1.95 -3.77
C ASP A 21 6.54 -0.76 -2.91
N THR A 22 6.70 0.46 -3.43
CA THR A 22 6.41 1.72 -2.73
C THR A 22 5.45 2.58 -3.55
N VAL A 23 4.42 3.11 -2.88
CA VAL A 23 3.41 3.98 -3.48
C VAL A 23 3.21 5.23 -2.63
N ARG A 24 2.76 6.32 -3.25
CA ARG A 24 2.44 7.56 -2.53
C ARG A 24 1.09 7.44 -1.82
N ALA A 25 1.04 7.89 -0.57
CA ALA A 25 -0.17 8.06 0.21
C ALA A 25 -0.44 9.56 0.39
N ASN A 26 -1.11 10.17 -0.59
CA ASN A 26 -1.41 11.60 -0.54
C ASN A 26 -2.54 11.90 0.47
N PRO A 27 -2.56 13.11 1.05
CA PRO A 27 -3.66 13.54 1.92
C PRO A 27 -5.02 13.42 1.23
N ASN A 28 -6.04 12.99 1.98
CA ASN A 28 -7.44 12.85 1.52
C ASN A 28 -7.63 11.89 0.32
N GLN A 29 -6.68 10.99 0.08
CA GLN A 29 -6.77 9.95 -0.95
C GLN A 29 -6.60 8.57 -0.33
N VAL A 30 -7.27 7.58 -0.91
CA VAL A 30 -7.10 6.17 -0.54
C VAL A 30 -6.45 5.46 -1.72
N THR A 31 -5.22 4.99 -1.51
CA THR A 31 -4.49 4.20 -2.51
C THR A 31 -4.84 2.73 -2.36
N ARG A 32 -5.33 2.11 -3.43
CA ARG A 32 -5.60 0.66 -3.47
C ARG A 32 -4.44 -0.05 -4.15
N ILE A 33 -3.91 -1.08 -3.50
CA ILE A 33 -2.83 -1.93 -4.03
C ILE A 33 -3.33 -3.35 -4.28
N ILE A 34 -2.72 -4.01 -5.25
CA ILE A 34 -2.90 -5.44 -5.53
C ILE A 34 -1.51 -6.05 -5.56
N MET A 35 -1.30 -7.09 -4.75
CA MET A 35 -0.01 -7.77 -4.62
C MET A 35 -0.18 -9.28 -4.69
N LYS A 36 0.86 -9.97 -5.15
CA LYS A 36 1.00 -11.42 -5.07
C LYS A 36 1.99 -11.74 -3.93
N PHE A 37 1.52 -12.43 -2.90
CA PHE A 37 2.37 -12.92 -1.82
C PHE A 37 3.01 -14.27 -2.20
N GLY A 38 4.26 -14.48 -1.78
CA GLY A 38 5.06 -15.68 -2.10
C GLY A 38 6.27 -15.38 -3.01
N PRO A 39 7.15 -16.37 -3.24
CA PRO A 39 7.01 -17.78 -2.88
C PRO A 39 7.38 -18.11 -1.42
N TYR A 40 7.94 -17.16 -0.68
CA TYR A 40 8.42 -17.36 0.68
C TYR A 40 7.34 -17.01 1.72
N ILE A 41 7.35 -17.76 2.82
CA ILE A 41 6.51 -17.51 4.01
C ILE A 41 7.34 -16.82 5.08
N GLY A 42 6.69 -16.08 5.97
CA GLY A 42 7.39 -15.43 7.08
C GLY A 42 6.71 -14.17 7.62
N LEU A 43 7.37 -13.55 8.59
CA LEU A 43 7.01 -12.25 9.13
C LEU A 43 7.64 -11.15 8.28
N TYR A 44 6.82 -10.22 7.80
CA TYR A 44 7.22 -9.10 6.97
C TYR A 44 6.70 -7.79 7.56
N VAL A 45 7.23 -6.67 7.08
CA VAL A 45 6.83 -5.33 7.50
C VAL A 45 6.17 -4.58 6.34
N TRP A 46 5.22 -3.72 6.68
CA TRP A 46 4.75 -2.66 5.81
C TRP A 46 4.65 -1.38 6.65
N HIS A 47 5.16 -0.27 6.12
CA HIS A 47 5.31 0.95 6.89
C HIS A 47 5.33 2.20 6.01
N CYS A 48 5.18 3.36 6.65
CA CYS A 48 5.49 4.63 6.02
C CYS A 48 7.01 4.73 5.82
N HIS A 49 7.47 5.12 4.64
CA HIS A 49 8.90 5.27 4.35
C HIS A 49 9.44 6.67 4.72
N ILE A 50 8.72 7.41 5.57
CA ILE A 50 9.18 8.62 6.24
C ILE A 50 9.71 8.16 7.59
N LEU A 51 11.01 8.27 7.82
CA LEU A 51 11.69 7.65 8.98
C LEU A 51 11.09 8.10 10.30
N GLU A 52 10.76 9.38 10.44
CA GLU A 52 10.13 9.90 11.65
C GLU A 52 8.78 9.21 11.88
N HIS A 53 7.97 9.03 10.83
CA HIS A 53 6.68 8.35 10.97
C HIS A 53 6.85 6.86 11.28
N GLU A 54 7.82 6.21 10.64
CA GLU A 54 8.19 4.82 10.89
C GLU A 54 8.55 4.60 12.37
N ASP A 55 9.45 5.42 12.90
CA ASP A 55 9.92 5.36 14.28
C ASP A 55 8.80 5.71 15.28
N TYR A 56 7.90 6.63 14.90
CA TYR A 56 6.70 6.99 15.67
C TYR A 56 5.47 6.13 15.31
N GLU A 57 5.66 4.81 15.30
CA GLU A 57 4.61 3.77 15.26
C GLU A 57 3.85 3.56 13.92
N MET A 58 4.29 4.14 12.80
CA MET A 58 3.73 3.82 11.47
C MET A 58 4.37 2.61 10.80
N MET A 59 4.81 1.62 11.58
CA MET A 59 5.25 0.31 11.12
C MET A 59 4.29 -0.78 11.61
N ARG A 60 3.92 -1.70 10.71
CA ARG A 60 3.02 -2.81 11.04
C ARG A 60 3.57 -4.13 10.52
N PRO A 61 3.54 -5.19 11.34
CA PRO A 61 3.88 -6.53 10.89
C PRO A 61 2.72 -7.16 10.10
N TYR A 62 3.05 -8.05 9.16
CA TYR A 62 2.11 -9.00 8.58
C TYR A 62 2.80 -10.35 8.35
N ILE A 63 2.02 -11.43 8.38
CA ILE A 63 2.54 -12.79 8.20
C ILE A 63 2.05 -13.31 6.86
N VAL A 64 2.97 -13.74 6.00
CA VAL A 64 2.65 -14.52 4.80
C VAL A 64 2.64 -15.99 5.20
N ILE A 65 1.44 -16.58 5.13
CA ILE A 65 1.21 -18.01 5.33
C ILE A 65 1.11 -18.71 3.98
N ARG A 66 1.27 -20.04 3.99
CA ARG A 66 1.15 -20.88 2.79
C ARG A 66 -0.30 -21.10 2.40
#